data_AF-A0A1C3NXG8-F1
#
_entry.id   AF-A0A1C3NXG8-F1
#
_cell.length_a   1.000
_cell.length_b   1.000
_cell.length_c   1.000
_cell.angle_alpha   90.00
_cell.angle_beta   90.00
_cell.angle_gamma   90.00
#
_symmetry.space_group_name_H-M   'P 1'
#
loop_
_entity.id
_entity.type
_entity.pdbx_description
1 polymer ?
#
loop_
_entity_poly.entity_id
_entity_poly.type
_entity_poly.pdbx_seq_one_letter_code
_entity_poly.pdbx_strand_id
1 'polypeptide(L)' 'MFFTQASGTFRVNPEEVAQAYWIPWSKFSDDVLTGSLPISPWCRLQVEQLRALGSSPQDWPVAPDEALPSAGRGTGVCQI' A
#
# COMPACT_ATOMS: atom_id res chain seq x y z
N MET A 1 -7.04 2.58 -3.61
CA MET A 1 -5.69 2.26 -3.13
C MET A 1 -5.62 2.55 -1.65
N PHE A 2 -4.84 1.79 -0.90
CA PHE A 2 -4.74 1.94 0.54
C PHE A 2 -3.27 1.96 0.95
N PHE A 3 -2.95 2.75 1.97
CA PHE A 3 -1.74 2.57 2.77
C PHE A 3 -2.17 2.35 4.21
N THR A 4 -1.30 1.73 5.00
CA THR A 4 -1.53 1.54 6.42
C THR A 4 -0.22 1.76 7.16
N GLN A 5 -0.33 2.13 8.43
CA GLN A 5 0.82 2.22 9.32
C GLN A 5 0.78 1.04 10.29
N ALA A 6 1.81 0.22 10.25
CA ALA A 6 1.96 -0.85 11.22
C ALA A 6 2.24 -0.25 12.62
N SER A 7 1.63 -0.83 13.65
CA SER A 7 1.89 -0.52 15.04
C SER A 7 2.23 -1.79 15.81
N GLY A 8 2.92 -1.65 16.95
CA GLY A 8 3.34 -2.78 17.77
C GLY A 8 4.59 -3.51 17.26
N THR A 9 4.80 -4.74 17.74
CA THR A 9 5.99 -5.53 17.41
C THR A 9 5.80 -6.25 16.08
N PHE A 10 6.77 -6.10 15.18
CA PHE A 10 6.78 -6.79 13.88
C PHE A 10 6.99 -8.31 14.07
N ARG A 11 6.01 -9.11 13.63
CA ARG A 11 6.07 -10.59 13.67
C ARG A 11 5.50 -11.17 12.39
N VAL A 12 6.17 -12.17 11.84
CA VAL A 12 5.74 -12.88 10.63
C VAL A 12 5.40 -14.33 10.94
N ASN A 13 4.45 -14.92 10.21
CA ASN A 13 4.23 -16.37 10.24
C ASN A 13 5.22 -17.03 9.25
N PRO A 14 6.16 -17.87 9.71
CA PRO A 14 7.18 -18.46 8.84
C PRO A 14 6.63 -19.45 7.80
N GLU A 15 5.43 -20.00 8.00
CA GLU A 15 4.78 -20.88 7.01
C GLU A 15 4.30 -20.10 5.77
N GLU A 16 4.01 -18.79 5.94
CA GLU A 16 3.49 -17.92 4.89
C GLU A 16 4.54 -16.93 4.36
N VAL A 17 5.44 -16.46 5.24
CA VAL A 17 6.39 -15.39 4.94
C VAL A 17 7.79 -15.85 5.33
N ALA A 18 8.60 -16.16 4.34
CA ALA A 18 9.99 -16.56 4.55
C ALA A 18 10.86 -15.42 5.10
N GLN A 19 10.70 -14.21 4.57
CA GLN A 19 11.51 -13.03 4.91
C GLN A 19 10.70 -11.74 4.74
N ALA A 20 11.01 -10.73 5.55
CA ALA A 20 10.41 -9.42 5.44
C ALA A 20 11.39 -8.31 5.83
N TYR A 21 11.29 -7.17 5.16
CA TYR A 21 12.23 -6.05 5.26
C TYR A 21 11.49 -4.73 5.32
N TRP A 22 11.99 -3.80 6.13
CA TRP A 22 11.60 -2.38 6.07
C TRP A 22 12.50 -1.66 5.07
N ILE A 23 11.90 -1.09 4.03
CA ILE A 23 12.61 -0.38 2.97
C ILE A 23 11.95 0.99 2.79
N PRO A 24 12.72 2.08 2.61
CA PRO A 24 12.16 3.36 2.23
C PRO A 24 11.31 3.24 0.96
N TRP A 25 10.10 3.77 0.97
CA TRP A 25 9.15 3.62 -0.14
C TRP A 25 9.70 4.13 -1.48
N SER A 26 10.40 5.28 -1.47
CA SER A 26 11.01 5.84 -2.68
C SER A 26 11.99 4.87 -3.31
N LYS A 27 12.91 4.31 -2.52
CA LYS A 27 13.86 3.29 -2.96
C LYS A 27 13.14 2.05 -3.49
N PHE A 28 12.19 1.50 -2.73
CA PHE A 28 11.47 0.29 -3.15
C PHE A 28 10.74 0.50 -4.48
N SER A 29 9.99 1.60 -4.61
CA SER A 29 9.24 1.89 -5.85
C SER A 29 10.17 2.10 -7.04
N ASP A 30 11.31 2.79 -6.88
CA ASP A 30 12.29 2.95 -7.96
C ASP A 30 12.93 1.59 -8.35
N ASP A 31 13.30 0.76 -7.37
CA ASP A 31 13.88 -0.56 -7.60
C ASP A 31 12.89 -1.51 -8.30
N VAL A 32 11.59 -1.43 -7.98
CA VAL A 32 10.52 -2.20 -8.65
C VAL A 32 10.36 -1.76 -10.11
N LEU A 33 10.31 -0.45 -10.37
CA LEU A 33 10.07 0.10 -11.71
C LEU A 33 11.28 -0.09 -12.64
N THR A 34 12.49 -0.15 -12.09
CA THR A 34 13.71 -0.47 -12.84
C THR A 34 13.90 -1.96 -13.07
N GLY A 35 13.08 -2.82 -12.44
CA GLY A 35 13.24 -4.28 -12.50
C GLY A 35 14.43 -4.80 -11.69
N SER A 36 14.93 -4.01 -10.75
CA SER A 36 16.09 -4.34 -9.91
C SER A 36 15.77 -5.34 -8.79
N LEU A 37 14.48 -5.60 -8.54
CA LEU A 37 14.01 -6.57 -7.55
C LEU A 37 13.21 -7.71 -8.22
N PRO A 38 13.42 -8.97 -7.79
CA PRO A 38 12.60 -10.10 -8.22
C PRO A 38 11.24 -10.08 -7.51
N ILE A 39 10.32 -9.26 -8.03
CA ILE A 39 8.97 -9.06 -7.47
C ILE A 39 7.89 -9.69 -8.35
N SER A 40 6.71 -9.92 -7.77
CA SER A 40 5.58 -10.45 -8.53
C SER A 40 5.12 -9.47 -9.62
N PRO A 41 4.63 -9.94 -10.78
CA PRO A 41 4.09 -9.06 -11.81
C PRO A 41 2.99 -8.13 -11.30
N TRP A 42 2.16 -8.63 -10.36
CA TRP A 42 1.09 -7.86 -9.73
C TRP A 42 1.63 -6.69 -8.90
N CYS A 43 2.71 -6.91 -8.15
CA CYS A 43 3.36 -5.84 -7.38
C CYS A 43 3.89 -4.74 -8.32
N ARG A 44 4.49 -5.11 -9.46
CA ARG A 44 4.97 -4.13 -10.45
C ARG A 44 3.84 -3.23 -10.95
N LEU A 45 2.76 -3.85 -11.46
CA LEU A 45 1.61 -3.13 -11.99
C LEU A 45 0.96 -2.23 -10.92
N GLN A 46 0.94 -2.68 -9.67
CA GLN A 46 0.41 -1.90 -8.57
C GLN A 46 1.31 -0.70 -8.23
N VAL A 47 2.63 -0.88 -8.15
CA VAL A 47 3.58 0.20 -7.87
C VAL A 47 3.60 1.25 -8.98
N GLU A 48 3.45 0.86 -10.24
CA GLU A 48 3.29 1.79 -11.37
C GLU A 48 2.12 2.76 -11.15
N GLN A 49 0.97 2.25 -10.67
CA GLN A 49 -0.20 3.07 -10.36
C GLN A 49 0.02 3.94 -9.11
N LEU A 50 0.65 3.40 -8.07
CA LEU A 50 0.89 4.13 -6.82
C LEU A 50 1.88 5.28 -6.99
N ARG A 51 2.90 5.12 -7.85
CA ARG A 51 3.89 6.17 -8.10
C ARG A 51 3.25 7.45 -8.66
N ALA A 52 2.14 7.34 -9.39
CA ALA A 52 1.39 8.47 -9.91
C ALA A 52 0.71 9.31 -8.81
N LEU A 53 0.50 8.76 -7.60
CA LEU A 53 -0.09 9.47 -6.46
C LEU A 53 0.92 10.34 -5.70
N GLY A 54 2.21 10.17 -5.98
CA GLY A 54 3.30 10.91 -5.33
C GLY A 54 4.33 10.00 -4.66
N SER A 55 5.45 10.59 -4.25
CA SER A 55 6.60 9.88 -3.71
C SER A 55 6.46 9.41 -2.26
N SER A 56 5.38 9.79 -1.57
CA SER A 56 5.21 9.60 -0.14
C SER A 56 3.78 9.13 0.17
N PRO A 57 3.56 7.88 0.62
CA PRO A 57 2.23 7.34 0.85
C PRO A 57 1.38 8.11 1.85
N GLN A 58 2.04 8.71 2.85
CA GLN A 58 1.37 9.51 3.89
C GLN A 58 0.78 10.83 3.35
N ASP A 59 1.23 11.28 2.18
CA ASP A 59 0.83 12.54 1.54
C ASP A 59 -0.11 12.30 0.35
N TRP A 60 -0.50 11.04 0.08
CA TRP A 60 -1.40 10.72 -1.01
C TRP A 60 -2.82 11.28 -0.76
N PRO A 61 -3.51 11.75 -1.82
CA PRO A 61 -4.86 12.27 -1.68
C PRO A 61 -5.82 11.16 -1.24
N VAL A 62 -6.66 11.48 -0.25
CA VAL A 62 -7.75 10.61 0.19
C VAL A 62 -8.86 10.67 -0.86
N ALA A 63 -9.22 9.51 -1.42
CA ALA A 63 -10.36 9.40 -2.32
C ALA A 63 -11.67 9.52 -1.52
N PRO A 64 -12.74 10.09 -2.11
CA PRO A 64 -13.99 10.27 -1.40
C PRO A 64 -14.71 8.93 -1.20
N ASP A 65 -15.52 8.83 -0.14
CA ASP A 65 -16.24 7.60 0.23
C ASP A 65 -17.15 7.08 -0.90
N GLU A 66 -17.76 7.96 -1.70
CA GLU A 66 -18.59 7.55 -2.83
C GLU A 66 -17.82 6.81 -3.92
N ALA A 67 -16.48 6.98 -3.99
CA ALA A 67 -15.63 6.24 -4.91
C ALA A 67 -15.40 4.78 -4.47
N LEU A 68 -15.74 4.43 -3.23
CA LEU A 68 -15.73 3.03 -2.77
C LEU A 68 -16.92 2.27 -3.36
N PRO A 69 -16.76 0.95 -3.63
CA PRO A 69 -17.89 0.06 -3.89
C PRO A 69 -18.92 0.15 -2.78
N SER A 70 -20.20 -0.09 -3.07
CA SER A 70 -21.29 0.02 -2.08
C SER A 70 -21.02 -0.76 -0.78
N ALA A 71 -20.41 -1.94 -0.87
CA ALA A 71 -20.03 -2.76 0.27
C ALA A 71 -18.89 -2.18 1.13
N GLY A 72 -18.10 -1.24 0.58
CA GLY A 72 -17.01 -0.55 1.28
C GLY A 72 -17.41 0.83 1.80
N ARG A 73 -18.59 1.34 1.45
CA ARG A 73 -19.10 2.60 2.00
C ARG A 73 -19.54 2.35 3.44
N GLY A 74 -19.04 3.15 4.38
CA GLY A 74 -19.54 3.13 5.75
C GLY A 74 -21.04 3.42 5.72
N THR A 75 -21.87 2.51 6.23
CA THR A 75 -23.28 2.80 6.50
C THR A 75 -23.30 3.89 7.57
N GLY A 76 -23.41 5.15 7.15
CA GLY A 76 -23.27 6.28 8.06
C GLY A 76 -24.29 6.20 9.19
N VAL A 77 -23.81 6.19 10.44
CA VAL A 77 -24.26 7.07 11.52
C VAL A 77 -23.14 7.19 12.55
N CYS A 78 -22.55 8.38 12.69
CA CYS A 78 -22.21 8.92 14.00
C CYS A 78 -22.60 10.40 13.94
N GLN A 79 -23.83 10.68 14.38
CA GLN A 79 -24.23 12.05 14.69
C GLN A 79 -23.46 12.48 15.93
N ILE A 80 -22.81 13.63 15.82
CA ILE A 80 -22.33 14.45 16.95
C ILE A 80 -23.46 14.79 17.91
#